data_AF-A0A9N9E2C0-F1
#
_entry.id   AF-A0A9N9E2C0-F1
#
_cell.length_a   1.000
_cell.length_b   1.000
_cell.length_c   1.000
_cell.angle_alpha   90.00
_cell.angle_beta   90.00
_cell.angle_gamma   90.00
#
_symmetry.space_group_name_H-M   'P 1'
#
loop_
_entity.id
_entity.type
_entity.pdbx_description
1 polymer ?
#
loop_
_entity_poly.entity_id
_entity_poly.type
_entity_poly.pdbx_seq_one_letter_code
_entity_poly.pdbx_strand_id
1 'polypeptide(L)'
;LYRPLWPQRRLSSYDLSPILDELPKDSKVASKIVNFAVAITNDLIEKKEREKVDLMRETVALMEKKEREKVDLMREKEREKLDLTKDLMEKKEREKLDLTKDLMEKKEREKMDLMQEKVELSKHITNLEHDVKDRTELLLRSKRMCNVRGALEFIRSMDKTISFREPTDNVLMRLTQDAKFISYLKQTCSLNNSQYKDVERCMGGLYHTASKKLHGHDKDIEIDARDWSVNEVLALGVLLRYYNISYSYYDGQGELAEYPYKLAEYP
;
A
#
# COMPACT_ATOMS: atom_id res chain seq x y z
N LEU A 1 51.07 35.27 -20.99
CA LEU A 1 51.87 36.53 -21.01
C LEU A 1 52.90 36.41 -22.14
N TYR A 2 52.55 36.83 -23.35
CA TYR A 2 53.45 36.80 -24.51
C TYR A 2 53.79 38.27 -24.86
N ARG A 3 55.04 38.70 -24.66
CA ARG A 3 55.52 40.02 -25.10
C ARG A 3 56.14 39.86 -26.49
N PRO A 4 55.63 40.51 -27.55
CA PRO A 4 56.30 40.51 -28.84
C PRO A 4 57.54 41.42 -28.75
N LEU A 5 58.72 40.82 -28.96
CA LEU A 5 60.00 41.51 -29.16
C LEU A 5 60.00 42.17 -30.54
N TRP A 6 59.62 43.44 -30.62
CA TRP A 6 59.83 44.23 -31.83
C TRP A 6 61.26 44.80 -31.82
N PRO A 7 62.05 44.63 -32.90
CA PRO A 7 63.36 45.25 -33.02
C PRO A 7 63.21 46.77 -33.10
N GLN A 8 63.76 47.50 -32.11
CA GLN A 8 63.91 48.95 -32.22
C GLN A 8 64.98 49.25 -33.29
N ARG A 9 64.55 49.39 -34.54
CA ARG A 9 65.37 50.09 -35.54
C ARG A 9 65.43 51.56 -35.13
N ARG A 10 66.53 51.96 -34.48
CA ARG A 10 66.87 53.37 -34.30
C ARG A 10 66.99 53.98 -35.70
N LEU A 11 66.11 54.92 -36.02
CA LEU A 11 66.29 55.79 -37.17
C LEU A 11 67.54 56.61 -36.88
N SER A 12 68.65 56.24 -37.50
CA SER A 12 69.86 57.05 -37.58
C SER A 12 69.46 58.41 -38.15
N SER A 13 69.53 59.45 -37.32
CA SER A 13 69.39 60.82 -37.79
C SER A 13 70.52 61.08 -38.79
N TYR A 14 70.17 61.28 -40.05
CA TYR A 14 71.16 61.72 -41.04
C TYR A 14 71.60 63.13 -40.66
N ASP A 15 72.87 63.28 -40.31
CA ASP A 15 73.49 64.56 -40.04
C ASP A 15 73.79 65.27 -41.35
N LEU A 16 72.97 66.28 -41.68
CA LEU A 16 73.10 67.06 -42.92
C LEU A 16 74.09 68.24 -42.79
N SER A 17 74.71 68.40 -41.62
CA SER A 17 75.66 69.49 -41.34
C SER A 17 76.81 69.59 -42.37
N PRO A 18 77.41 68.48 -42.87
CA PRO A 18 78.53 68.56 -43.82
C PRO A 18 78.15 69.13 -45.19
N ILE A 19 76.90 68.96 -45.62
CA ILE A 19 76.41 69.39 -46.94
C ILE A 19 76.01 70.88 -46.92
N LEU A 20 75.60 71.37 -45.75
CA LEU A 20 75.22 72.78 -45.56
C LEU A 20 76.44 73.71 -45.51
N ASP A 21 77.60 73.21 -45.09
CA ASP A 21 78.84 73.99 -44.95
C ASP A 21 79.52 74.33 -46.29
N GLU A 22 79.21 73.63 -47.40
CA GLU A 22 79.75 73.89 -48.74
C GLU A 22 78.92 74.90 -49.58
N LEU A 23 77.81 75.42 -49.03
CA LEU A 23 76.93 76.34 -49.77
C LEU A 23 77.47 77.79 -49.77
N PRO A 24 77.55 78.48 -50.93
CA PRO A 24 78.05 79.86 -51.03
C PRO A 24 77.21 80.84 -50.21
N LYS A 25 77.84 81.54 -49.24
CA LYS A 25 77.19 82.34 -48.19
C LYS A 25 76.39 83.56 -48.68
N ASP A 26 76.60 84.01 -49.92
CA ASP A 26 75.94 85.21 -50.48
C ASP A 26 75.00 84.91 -51.66
N SER A 27 74.61 83.65 -51.85
CA SER A 27 73.79 83.27 -53.00
C SER A 27 72.31 83.17 -52.66
N LYS A 28 71.51 84.02 -53.29
CA LYS A 28 70.04 83.91 -53.42
C LYS A 28 69.59 82.50 -53.89
N VAL A 29 70.50 81.71 -54.46
CA VAL A 29 70.31 80.31 -54.86
C VAL A 29 70.40 79.35 -53.65
N ALA A 30 71.31 79.57 -52.69
CA ALA A 30 71.45 78.74 -51.50
C ALA A 30 70.19 78.78 -50.62
N SER A 31 69.61 79.97 -50.42
CA SER A 31 68.32 80.12 -49.71
C SER A 31 67.16 79.41 -50.42
N LYS A 32 67.12 79.42 -51.75
CA LYS A 32 66.11 78.68 -52.53
C LYS A 32 66.28 77.17 -52.40
N ILE A 33 67.52 76.67 -52.42
CA ILE A 33 67.82 75.24 -52.25
C ILE A 33 67.44 74.77 -50.83
N VAL A 34 67.78 75.55 -49.79
CA VAL A 34 67.39 75.24 -48.41
C VAL A 34 65.87 75.27 -48.24
N ASN A 35 65.17 76.29 -48.76
CA ASN A 35 63.70 76.34 -48.68
C ASN A 35 63.03 75.19 -49.45
N PHE A 36 63.59 74.78 -50.60
CA PHE A 36 63.11 73.63 -51.36
C PHE A 36 63.36 72.31 -50.63
N ALA A 37 64.53 72.13 -50.02
CA ALA A 37 64.86 70.96 -49.20
C ALA A 37 63.97 70.86 -47.95
N VAL A 38 63.68 71.99 -47.28
CA VAL A 38 62.74 72.07 -46.16
C VAL A 38 61.32 71.73 -46.61
N ALA A 39 60.86 72.24 -47.76
CA ALA A 39 59.54 71.89 -48.31
C ALA A 39 59.42 70.39 -48.63
N ILE A 40 60.42 69.79 -49.28
CA ILE A 40 60.45 68.34 -49.52
C ILE A 40 60.47 67.55 -48.21
N THR A 41 61.24 68.01 -47.22
CA THR A 41 61.34 67.34 -45.92
C THR A 41 60.01 67.40 -45.18
N ASN A 42 59.32 68.54 -45.20
CA ASN A 42 57.98 68.70 -44.62
C ASN A 42 56.96 67.83 -45.35
N ASP A 43 56.96 67.80 -46.70
CA ASP A 43 56.08 66.93 -47.49
C ASP A 43 56.31 65.45 -47.18
N LEU A 44 57.58 65.02 -47.02
CA LEU A 44 57.93 63.65 -46.64
C LEU A 44 57.50 63.33 -45.20
N ILE A 45 57.63 64.27 -44.27
CA ILE A 45 57.15 64.13 -42.89
C ILE A 45 55.63 64.00 -42.90
N GLU A 46 54.91 64.91 -43.56
CA GLU A 46 53.45 64.87 -43.67
C GLU A 46 52.96 63.60 -44.37
N LYS A 47 53.65 63.12 -45.42
CA LYS A 47 53.30 61.86 -46.09
C LYS A 47 53.48 60.68 -45.14
N LYS A 48 54.59 60.64 -44.40
CA LYS A 48 54.86 59.59 -43.41
C LYS A 48 53.89 59.64 -42.22
N GLU A 49 53.47 60.84 -41.81
CA GLU A 49 52.46 61.03 -40.78
C GLU A 49 51.08 60.57 -41.25
N ARG A 50 50.69 60.89 -42.49
CA ARG A 50 49.46 60.38 -43.12
C ARG A 50 49.46 58.85 -43.19
N GLU A 51 50.53 58.26 -43.73
CA GLU A 51 50.69 56.80 -43.79
C GLU A 51 50.63 56.16 -42.39
N LYS A 52 51.25 56.78 -41.38
CA LYS A 52 51.17 56.32 -40.00
C LYS A 52 49.75 56.40 -39.43
N VAL A 53 49.02 57.48 -39.70
CA VAL A 53 47.62 57.64 -39.28
C VAL A 53 46.72 56.61 -39.97
N ASP A 54 46.90 56.37 -41.25
CA ASP A 54 46.12 55.37 -42.00
C ASP A 54 46.42 53.95 -41.52
N LEU A 55 47.69 53.61 -41.28
CA LEU A 55 48.08 52.36 -40.62
C LEU A 55 47.46 52.22 -39.22
N MET A 56 47.44 53.29 -38.42
CA MET A 56 46.79 53.27 -37.10
C MET A 56 45.29 53.06 -37.22
N ARG A 57 44.61 53.71 -38.17
CA ARG A 57 43.18 53.52 -38.43
C ARG A 57 42.87 52.09 -38.88
N GLU A 58 43.65 51.53 -39.80
CA GLU A 58 43.48 50.15 -40.25
C GLU A 58 43.70 49.16 -39.10
N THR A 59 44.73 49.39 -38.28
CA THR A 59 45.00 48.56 -37.10
C THR A 59 43.84 48.61 -36.10
N VAL A 60 43.25 49.80 -35.85
CA VAL A 60 42.07 49.96 -34.99
C VAL A 60 40.86 49.24 -35.57
N ALA A 61 40.58 49.42 -36.87
CA ALA A 61 39.47 48.75 -37.54
C ALA A 61 39.59 47.21 -37.48
N LEU A 62 40.80 46.68 -37.64
CA LEU A 62 41.07 45.24 -37.55
C LEU A 62 40.87 44.74 -36.11
N MET A 63 41.32 45.49 -35.11
CA MET A 63 41.07 45.16 -33.70
C MET A 63 39.57 45.18 -33.37
N GLU A 64 38.83 46.20 -33.81
CA GLU A 64 37.38 46.26 -33.62
C GLU A 64 36.66 45.09 -34.28
N LYS A 65 37.03 44.73 -35.52
CA LYS A 65 36.46 43.58 -36.22
C LYS A 65 36.71 42.28 -35.43
N LYS A 66 37.94 42.09 -34.95
CA LYS A 66 38.31 40.91 -34.15
C LYS A 66 37.58 40.85 -32.81
N GLU A 67 37.33 41.99 -32.17
CA GLU A 67 36.53 42.04 -30.94
C GLU A 67 35.05 41.73 -31.20
N ARG A 68 34.48 42.23 -32.30
CA ARG A 68 33.09 41.87 -32.70
C ARG A 68 32.95 40.36 -32.95
N GLU A 69 33.87 39.78 -33.72
CA GLU A 69 33.87 38.33 -33.99
C GLU A 69 34.00 37.49 -32.71
N LYS A 70 34.81 37.92 -31.73
CA LYS A 70 34.90 37.25 -30.43
C LYS A 70 33.59 37.32 -29.65
N VAL A 71 32.91 38.47 -29.66
CA VAL A 71 31.62 38.64 -28.97
C VAL A 71 30.55 37.78 -29.62
N ASP A 72 30.50 37.73 -30.96
CA ASP A 72 29.53 36.91 -31.68
C ASP A 72 29.77 35.41 -31.43
N LEU A 73 31.03 34.96 -31.46
CA LEU A 73 31.39 33.58 -31.12
C LEU A 73 31.04 33.24 -29.65
N MET A 74 31.19 34.19 -28.73
CA MET A 74 30.80 33.99 -27.33
C MET A 74 29.29 33.82 -27.18
N ARG A 75 28.51 34.68 -27.87
CA ARG A 75 27.04 34.60 -27.87
C ARG A 75 26.53 33.30 -28.49
N GLU A 76 27.14 32.84 -29.57
CA GLU A 76 26.78 31.56 -30.21
C GLU A 76 27.03 30.39 -29.26
N LYS A 77 28.21 30.34 -28.63
CA LYS A 77 28.52 29.31 -27.62
C LYS A 77 27.59 29.36 -26.41
N GLU A 78 27.13 30.55 -26.00
CA GLU A 78 26.15 30.68 -24.91
C GLU A 78 24.78 30.14 -25.31
N ARG A 79 24.33 30.39 -26.55
CA ARG A 79 23.09 29.82 -27.09
C ARG A 79 23.14 28.30 -27.17
N GLU A 80 24.20 27.74 -27.75
CA GLU A 80 24.39 26.28 -27.84
C GLU A 80 24.37 25.62 -26.45
N LYS A 81 24.99 26.24 -25.45
CA LYS A 81 24.95 25.75 -24.07
C LYS A 81 23.54 25.78 -23.48
N LEU A 82 22.77 26.81 -23.77
CA LEU A 82 21.38 26.93 -23.30
C LEU A 82 20.50 25.85 -23.95
N ASP A 83 20.61 25.64 -25.26
CA ASP A 83 19.87 24.62 -25.99
C ASP A 83 20.21 23.21 -25.50
N LEU A 84 21.51 22.91 -25.33
CA LEU A 84 21.95 21.62 -24.78
C LEU A 84 21.42 21.40 -23.34
N THR A 85 21.38 22.46 -22.53
CA THR A 85 20.85 22.38 -21.17
C THR A 85 19.34 22.10 -21.17
N LYS A 86 18.61 22.73 -22.10
CA LYS A 86 17.16 22.51 -22.28
C LYS A 86 16.87 21.08 -22.71
N ASP A 87 17.55 20.58 -23.73
CA ASP A 87 17.39 19.20 -24.22
C ASP A 87 17.69 18.17 -23.13
N LEU A 88 18.72 18.43 -22.32
CA LEU A 88 19.09 17.56 -21.20
C LEU A 88 18.03 17.56 -20.09
N MET A 89 17.39 18.71 -19.82
CA MET A 89 16.27 18.78 -18.88
C MET A 89 15.04 18.04 -19.40
N GLU A 90 14.65 18.27 -20.66
CA GLU A 90 13.51 17.58 -21.28
C GLU A 90 13.72 16.06 -21.31
N LYS A 91 14.92 15.59 -21.64
CA LYS A 91 15.25 14.17 -21.61
C LYS A 91 15.13 13.58 -20.21
N LYS A 92 15.64 14.28 -19.19
CA LYS A 92 15.51 13.86 -17.79
C LYS A 92 14.06 13.83 -17.31
N GLU A 93 13.22 14.76 -17.77
CA GLU A 93 11.80 14.75 -17.44
C GLU A 93 11.05 13.58 -18.08
N ARG A 94 11.34 13.27 -19.34
CA ARG A 94 10.77 12.09 -20.01
C ARG A 94 11.18 10.79 -19.32
N GLU A 95 12.47 10.63 -19.01
CA GLU A 95 12.96 9.45 -18.28
C GLU A 95 12.30 9.29 -16.91
N LYS A 96 12.07 10.39 -16.18
CA LYS A 96 11.34 10.36 -14.90
C LYS A 96 9.87 9.95 -15.07
N LEU A 97 9.21 10.43 -16.12
CA LEU A 97 7.83 10.07 -16.41
C LEU A 97 7.69 8.59 -16.77
N ASP A 98 8.59 8.08 -17.62
CA ASP A 98 8.60 6.66 -18.02
C ASP A 98 8.85 5.75 -16.80
N LEU A 99 9.83 6.08 -15.97
CA LEU A 99 10.09 5.34 -14.72
C LEU A 99 8.88 5.35 -13.78
N THR A 100 8.17 6.47 -13.68
CA THR A 100 6.98 6.57 -12.82
C THR A 100 5.84 5.72 -13.37
N LYS A 101 5.66 5.70 -14.68
CA LYS A 101 4.66 4.88 -15.36
C LYS A 101 4.94 3.38 -15.16
N ASP A 102 6.18 2.95 -15.39
CA ASP A 102 6.59 1.55 -15.21
C ASP A 102 6.40 1.09 -13.76
N LEU A 103 6.72 1.95 -12.78
CA LEU A 103 6.50 1.66 -11.37
C LEU A 103 5.00 1.53 -11.03
N MET A 104 4.13 2.37 -11.60
CA MET A 104 2.69 2.26 -11.41
C MET A 104 2.13 0.97 -12.02
N GLU A 105 2.50 0.65 -13.26
CA GLU A 105 2.05 -0.57 -13.93
C GLU A 105 2.55 -1.85 -13.22
N LYS A 106 3.77 -1.83 -12.68
CA LYS A 106 4.30 -2.94 -11.88
C LYS A 106 3.49 -3.11 -10.58
N LYS A 107 3.21 -2.00 -9.88
CA LYS A 107 2.43 -2.01 -8.64
C LYS A 107 0.99 -2.47 -8.85
N GLU A 108 0.38 -2.11 -9.99
CA GLU A 108 -0.97 -2.58 -10.35
C GLU A 108 -1.01 -4.08 -10.62
N ARG A 109 0.00 -4.61 -11.34
CA ARG A 109 0.14 -6.05 -11.55
C ARG A 109 0.29 -6.81 -10.24
N GLU A 110 1.20 -6.40 -9.37
CA GLU A 110 1.39 -7.02 -8.05
C GLU A 110 0.11 -6.98 -7.19
N LYS A 111 -0.66 -5.89 -7.27
CA LYS A 111 -1.95 -5.78 -6.56
C LYS A 111 -3.00 -6.76 -7.10
N MET A 112 -3.04 -6.99 -8.41
CA MET A 112 -3.95 -7.95 -9.03
C MET A 112 -3.59 -9.38 -8.65
N ASP A 113 -2.30 -9.74 -8.66
CA ASP A 113 -1.83 -11.06 -8.26
C ASP A 113 -2.17 -11.36 -6.79
N LEU A 114 -1.92 -10.41 -5.89
CA LEU A 114 -2.29 -10.52 -4.48
C LEU A 114 -3.80 -10.65 -4.27
N MET A 115 -4.61 -9.96 -5.08
CA MET A 115 -6.07 -10.06 -5.01
C MET A 115 -6.56 -11.44 -5.45
N GLN A 116 -5.94 -12.02 -6.48
CA GLN A 116 -6.26 -13.37 -6.93
C GLN A 116 -5.89 -14.41 -5.87
N GLU A 117 -4.68 -14.34 -5.30
CA GLU A 117 -4.24 -15.25 -4.24
C GLU A 117 -5.18 -15.17 -3.02
N LYS A 118 -5.61 -13.96 -2.63
CA LYS A 118 -6.57 -13.78 -1.54
C LYS A 118 -7.92 -14.47 -1.80
N VAL A 119 -8.41 -14.43 -3.04
CA VAL A 119 -9.66 -15.10 -3.43
C VAL A 119 -9.49 -16.63 -3.35
N GLU A 120 -8.37 -17.15 -3.82
CA GLU A 120 -8.05 -18.59 -3.76
C GLU A 120 -7.92 -19.08 -2.31
N LEU A 121 -7.20 -18.34 -1.46
CA LEU A 121 -7.09 -18.64 -0.04
C LEU A 121 -8.44 -18.59 0.67
N SER A 122 -9.29 -17.63 0.34
CA SER A 122 -10.63 -17.52 0.92
C SER A 122 -11.50 -18.73 0.57
N LYS A 123 -11.43 -19.22 -0.68
CA LYS A 123 -12.11 -20.47 -1.09
C LYS A 123 -11.56 -21.68 -0.32
N HIS A 124 -10.25 -21.74 -0.11
CA HIS A 124 -9.64 -22.84 0.62
C HIS A 124 -10.07 -22.84 2.10
N ILE A 125 -10.12 -21.67 2.74
CA ILE A 125 -10.63 -21.51 4.11
C ILE A 125 -12.07 -21.99 4.20
N THR A 126 -12.97 -21.55 3.31
CA THR A 126 -14.38 -21.97 3.34
C THR A 126 -14.55 -23.49 3.17
N ASN A 127 -13.71 -24.11 2.33
CA ASN A 127 -13.71 -25.57 2.16
C ASN A 127 -13.23 -26.27 3.43
N LEU A 128 -12.14 -25.80 4.03
CA LEU A 128 -11.61 -26.35 5.28
C LEU A 128 -12.59 -26.18 6.45
N GLU A 129 -13.32 -25.06 6.51
CA GLU A 129 -14.39 -24.85 7.51
C GLU A 129 -15.50 -25.88 7.35
N HIS A 130 -15.89 -26.19 6.11
CA HIS A 130 -16.87 -27.24 5.81
C HIS A 130 -16.34 -28.61 6.23
N ASP A 131 -15.09 -28.94 5.86
CA ASP A 131 -14.44 -30.21 6.22
C ASP A 131 -14.32 -30.37 7.74
N VAL A 132 -13.98 -29.30 8.48
CA VAL A 132 -13.91 -29.32 9.94
C VAL A 132 -15.29 -29.52 10.54
N LYS A 133 -16.33 -28.90 9.98
CA LYS A 133 -17.71 -29.09 10.43
C LYS A 133 -18.16 -30.54 10.23
N ASP A 134 -17.94 -31.08 9.04
CA ASP A 134 -18.31 -32.46 8.69
C ASP A 134 -17.53 -33.47 9.53
N ARG A 135 -16.22 -33.24 9.74
CA ARG A 135 -15.41 -34.07 10.64
C ARG A 135 -15.84 -33.95 12.08
N THR A 136 -16.23 -32.77 12.55
CA THR A 136 -16.74 -32.58 13.92
C THR A 136 -18.03 -33.35 14.08
N GLU A 137 -18.94 -33.28 13.11
CA GLU A 137 -20.17 -34.07 13.12
C GLU A 137 -19.89 -35.58 13.11
N LEU A 138 -19.01 -36.05 12.21
CA LEU A 138 -18.57 -37.45 12.17
C LEU A 138 -17.87 -37.88 13.45
N LEU A 139 -17.10 -37.00 14.08
CA LEU A 139 -16.40 -37.26 15.33
C LEU A 139 -17.39 -37.32 16.50
N LEU A 140 -18.40 -36.45 16.55
CA LEU A 140 -19.48 -36.51 17.54
C LEU A 140 -20.30 -37.80 17.37
N ARG A 141 -20.62 -38.18 16.12
CA ARG A 141 -21.28 -39.44 15.77
C ARG A 141 -20.42 -40.67 16.14
N SER A 142 -19.13 -40.67 15.82
CA SER A 142 -18.22 -41.81 16.02
C SER A 142 -17.74 -41.96 17.46
N LYS A 143 -17.60 -40.86 18.21
CA LYS A 143 -17.29 -40.88 19.66
C LYS A 143 -18.49 -41.27 20.52
N ARG A 144 -19.66 -41.53 19.92
CA ARG A 144 -20.87 -41.96 20.63
C ARG A 144 -21.21 -40.99 21.77
N MET A 145 -21.17 -39.69 21.46
CA MET A 145 -21.54 -38.63 22.42
C MET A 145 -23.07 -38.42 22.49
N CYS A 146 -23.87 -39.37 22.02
CA CYS A 146 -25.35 -39.33 22.01
C CYS A 146 -25.96 -39.65 23.38
N ASN A 147 -25.41 -39.09 24.46
CA ASN A 147 -26.06 -39.08 25.76
C ASN A 147 -26.93 -37.81 25.89
N VAL A 148 -27.64 -37.68 27.01
CA VAL A 148 -28.47 -36.50 27.31
C VAL A 148 -27.69 -35.19 27.10
N ARG A 149 -26.41 -35.12 27.50
CA ARG A 149 -25.58 -33.93 27.29
C ARG A 149 -25.42 -33.59 25.80
N GLY A 150 -25.11 -34.58 24.96
CA GLY A 150 -25.00 -34.37 23.51
C GLY A 150 -26.30 -33.87 22.90
N ALA A 151 -27.44 -34.39 23.34
CA ALA A 151 -28.75 -33.92 22.91
C ALA A 151 -29.01 -32.46 23.31
N LEU A 152 -28.62 -32.05 24.51
CA LEU A 152 -28.72 -30.64 24.95
C LEU A 152 -27.81 -29.71 24.13
N GLU A 153 -26.60 -30.16 23.76
CA GLU A 153 -25.70 -29.38 22.90
C GLU A 153 -26.23 -29.27 21.46
N PHE A 154 -26.88 -30.32 20.96
CA PHE A 154 -27.57 -30.30 19.67
C PHE A 154 -28.75 -29.31 19.67
N ILE A 155 -29.58 -29.35 20.70
CA ILE A 155 -30.69 -28.39 20.87
C ILE A 155 -30.16 -26.96 20.90
N ARG A 156 -29.06 -26.72 21.62
CA ARG A 156 -28.37 -25.41 21.60
C ARG A 156 -27.96 -25.00 20.19
N SER A 157 -27.46 -25.93 19.36
CA SER A 157 -27.03 -25.63 17.99
C SER A 157 -28.18 -25.30 17.02
N MET A 158 -29.41 -25.68 17.36
CA MET A 158 -30.60 -25.38 16.56
C MET A 158 -31.04 -23.93 16.68
N ASP A 159 -30.68 -23.24 17.78
CA ASP A 159 -30.94 -21.82 17.93
C ASP A 159 -29.82 -20.98 17.29
N LYS A 160 -30.09 -20.50 16.07
CA LYS A 160 -29.15 -19.69 15.27
C LYS A 160 -28.83 -18.33 15.89
N THR A 161 -29.60 -17.89 16.88
CA THR A 161 -29.41 -16.57 17.52
C THR A 161 -28.33 -16.58 18.60
N ILE A 162 -27.77 -17.74 18.92
CA ILE A 162 -26.92 -17.94 20.09
C ILE A 162 -25.44 -17.93 19.71
N SER A 163 -24.66 -17.17 20.49
CA SER A 163 -23.19 -17.22 20.43
C SER A 163 -22.67 -18.52 21.04
N PHE A 164 -21.74 -19.19 20.36
CA PHE A 164 -21.07 -20.41 20.85
C PHE A 164 -20.41 -20.27 22.23
N ARG A 165 -20.18 -19.04 22.71
CA ARG A 165 -19.54 -18.77 24.01
C ARG A 165 -20.49 -18.86 25.20
N GLU A 166 -21.80 -18.96 24.97
CA GLU A 166 -22.77 -18.96 26.06
C GLU A 166 -22.91 -20.35 26.70
N PRO A 167 -22.99 -20.44 28.05
CA PRO A 167 -23.26 -21.70 28.74
C PRO A 167 -24.58 -22.33 28.30
N THR A 168 -24.61 -23.65 28.11
CA THR A 168 -25.81 -24.39 27.66
C THR A 168 -27.00 -24.19 28.60
N ASP A 169 -26.78 -24.07 29.91
CA ASP A 169 -27.85 -23.81 30.89
C ASP A 169 -28.64 -22.52 30.58
N ASN A 170 -27.94 -21.45 30.18
CA ASN A 170 -28.59 -20.18 29.82
C ASN A 170 -29.45 -20.31 28.56
N VAL A 171 -29.01 -21.15 27.62
CA VAL A 171 -29.75 -21.45 26.39
C VAL A 171 -31.04 -22.19 26.73
N LEU A 172 -30.96 -23.23 27.55
CA LEU A 172 -32.13 -23.99 28.00
C LEU A 172 -33.12 -23.10 28.77
N MET A 173 -32.63 -22.17 29.59
CA MET A 173 -33.46 -21.18 30.27
C MET A 173 -34.10 -20.13 29.34
N ARG A 174 -33.55 -19.90 28.15
CA ARG A 174 -34.22 -19.07 27.13
C ARG A 174 -35.31 -19.84 26.40
N LEU A 175 -35.16 -21.15 26.23
CA LEU A 175 -36.25 -21.97 25.69
C LEU A 175 -37.49 -21.92 26.59
N THR A 176 -37.32 -21.83 27.91
CA THR A 176 -38.44 -21.62 28.85
C THR A 176 -39.07 -20.22 28.74
N GLN A 177 -38.57 -19.34 27.87
CA GLN A 177 -39.17 -18.05 27.54
C GLN A 177 -39.91 -18.08 26.19
N ASP A 178 -39.72 -19.11 25.36
CA ASP A 178 -40.43 -19.27 24.09
C ASP A 178 -41.91 -19.60 24.34
N ALA A 179 -42.80 -18.82 23.74
CA ALA A 179 -44.23 -18.94 24.00
C ALA A 179 -44.80 -20.31 23.60
N LYS A 180 -44.31 -20.91 22.51
CA LYS A 180 -44.78 -22.22 22.05
C LYS A 180 -44.29 -23.31 23.00
N PHE A 181 -43.01 -23.28 23.36
CA PHE A 181 -42.43 -24.22 24.31
C PHE A 181 -43.09 -24.10 25.70
N ILE A 182 -43.33 -22.89 26.21
CA ILE A 182 -44.05 -22.68 27.49
C ILE A 182 -45.44 -23.31 27.45
N SER A 183 -46.20 -23.09 26.37
CA SER A 183 -47.54 -23.67 26.23
C SER A 183 -47.48 -25.20 26.26
N TYR A 184 -46.55 -25.78 25.51
CA TYR A 184 -46.32 -27.22 25.44
C TYR A 184 -45.93 -27.82 26.81
N LEU A 185 -44.99 -27.16 27.51
CA LEU A 185 -44.53 -27.57 28.83
C LEU A 185 -45.65 -27.47 29.87
N LYS A 186 -46.43 -26.39 29.88
CA LYS A 186 -47.57 -26.22 30.81
C LYS A 186 -48.63 -27.30 30.60
N GLN A 187 -49.01 -27.56 29.36
CA GLN A 187 -49.98 -28.61 29.04
C GLN A 187 -49.49 -29.97 29.51
N THR A 188 -48.22 -30.29 29.24
CA THR A 188 -47.61 -31.54 29.70
C THR A 188 -47.57 -31.63 31.23
N CYS A 189 -47.24 -30.53 31.93
CA CYS A 189 -47.29 -30.50 33.40
C CYS A 189 -48.71 -30.77 33.93
N SER A 190 -49.74 -30.18 33.32
CA SER A 190 -51.13 -30.42 33.69
C SER A 190 -51.57 -31.87 33.49
N LEU A 191 -51.12 -32.53 32.41
CA LEU A 191 -51.43 -33.95 32.15
C LEU A 191 -50.84 -34.91 33.19
N ASN A 192 -49.75 -34.50 33.84
CA ASN A 192 -48.98 -35.32 34.78
C ASN A 192 -49.09 -34.83 36.24
N ASN A 193 -50.05 -33.94 36.54
CA ASN A 193 -50.23 -33.34 37.87
C ASN A 193 -48.94 -32.75 38.47
N SER A 194 -48.06 -32.21 37.62
CA SER A 194 -46.76 -31.67 38.02
C SER A 194 -46.81 -30.14 38.06
N GLN A 195 -46.06 -29.53 38.98
CA GLN A 195 -46.01 -28.06 39.06
C GLN A 195 -45.06 -27.50 37.98
N TYR A 196 -45.59 -26.66 37.09
CA TYR A 196 -44.81 -26.02 36.02
C TYR A 196 -43.52 -25.36 36.53
N LYS A 197 -43.60 -24.64 37.66
CA LYS A 197 -42.45 -23.92 38.22
C LYS A 197 -41.32 -24.83 38.69
N ASP A 198 -41.63 -26.05 39.14
CA ASP A 198 -40.61 -26.99 39.55
C ASP A 198 -39.90 -27.61 38.35
N VAL A 199 -40.65 -27.95 37.29
CA VAL A 199 -40.10 -28.47 36.03
C VAL A 199 -39.27 -27.40 35.30
N GLU A 200 -39.78 -26.16 35.23
CA GLU A 200 -39.07 -24.99 34.68
C GLU A 200 -37.73 -24.76 35.39
N ARG A 201 -37.70 -24.85 36.74
CA ARG A 201 -36.45 -24.69 37.50
C ARG A 201 -35.43 -25.79 37.17
N CYS A 202 -35.89 -27.01 36.87
CA CYS A 202 -35.00 -28.12 36.52
C CYS A 202 -34.29 -27.90 35.17
N MET A 203 -34.91 -27.17 34.22
CA MET A 203 -34.36 -26.94 32.88
C MET A 203 -32.95 -26.33 32.90
N GLY A 204 -32.70 -25.35 33.79
CA GLY A 204 -31.40 -24.72 33.95
C GLY A 204 -30.36 -25.57 34.70
N GLY A 205 -30.75 -26.72 35.25
CA GLY A 205 -29.86 -27.67 35.90
C GLY A 205 -29.55 -28.91 35.07
N LEU A 206 -30.29 -29.15 33.97
CA LEU A 206 -30.17 -30.37 33.17
C LEU A 206 -28.77 -30.59 32.62
N TYR A 207 -28.14 -29.54 32.06
CA TYR A 207 -26.79 -29.68 31.50
C TYR A 207 -25.76 -29.94 32.60
N HIS A 208 -25.91 -29.27 33.75
CA HIS A 208 -25.07 -29.52 34.90
C HIS A 208 -25.19 -30.97 35.41
N THR A 209 -26.40 -31.50 35.57
CA THR A 209 -26.63 -32.90 35.95
C THR A 209 -26.05 -33.86 34.89
N ALA A 210 -26.30 -33.61 33.60
CA ALA A 210 -25.74 -34.39 32.50
C ALA A 210 -24.20 -34.35 32.45
N SER A 211 -23.59 -33.27 32.92
CA SER A 211 -22.14 -33.09 32.91
C SER A 211 -21.41 -33.81 34.04
N LYS A 212 -22.11 -34.12 35.14
CA LYS A 212 -21.53 -34.75 36.34
C LYS A 212 -21.25 -36.24 36.16
N LYS A 213 -22.11 -36.92 35.43
CA LYS A 213 -22.01 -38.36 35.21
C LYS A 213 -21.26 -38.61 33.91
N LEU A 214 -20.30 -39.54 33.97
CA LEU A 214 -19.70 -40.15 32.79
C LEU A 214 -20.79 -40.98 32.10
N HIS A 215 -21.71 -40.33 31.40
CA HIS A 215 -22.74 -41.03 30.65
C HIS A 215 -22.08 -41.75 29.48
N GLY A 216 -22.17 -43.08 29.53
CA GLY A 216 -21.50 -44.01 28.65
C GLY A 216 -21.87 -43.89 27.17
N HIS A 217 -21.08 -44.63 26.39
CA HIS A 217 -20.96 -44.56 24.94
C HIS A 217 -21.93 -45.48 24.21
N ASP A 218 -23.24 -45.24 24.36
CA ASP A 218 -24.23 -45.95 23.56
C ASP A 218 -24.96 -45.07 22.55
N LYS A 219 -25.54 -45.76 21.56
CA LYS A 219 -26.03 -45.17 20.31
C LYS A 219 -27.32 -44.38 20.48
N ASP A 220 -28.05 -44.61 21.56
CA ASP A 220 -29.36 -44.05 21.81
C ASP A 220 -29.34 -43.12 23.04
N ILE A 221 -30.16 -42.07 23.01
CA ILE A 221 -30.32 -41.18 24.16
C ILE A 221 -31.16 -41.91 25.21
N GLU A 222 -30.61 -42.09 26.40
CA GLU A 222 -31.27 -42.80 27.49
C GLU A 222 -31.60 -41.84 28.63
N ILE A 223 -32.85 -41.87 29.08
CA ILE A 223 -33.28 -41.22 30.32
C ILE A 223 -33.44 -42.32 31.38
N ASP A 224 -32.47 -42.40 32.30
CA ASP A 224 -32.49 -43.37 33.40
C ASP A 224 -33.04 -42.73 34.69
N ALA A 225 -34.19 -43.18 35.18
CA ALA A 225 -34.83 -42.57 36.36
C ALA A 225 -33.99 -42.67 37.65
N ARG A 226 -32.98 -43.54 37.70
CA ARG A 226 -32.02 -43.60 38.82
C ARG A 226 -31.10 -42.38 38.83
N ASP A 227 -30.92 -41.76 37.67
CA ASP A 227 -29.95 -40.70 37.47
C ASP A 227 -30.50 -39.28 37.63
N TRP A 228 -31.82 -39.14 37.54
CA TRP A 228 -32.52 -37.87 37.41
C TRP A 228 -33.65 -37.78 38.43
N SER A 229 -33.95 -36.58 38.93
CA SER A 229 -35.17 -36.37 39.70
C SER A 229 -36.41 -36.50 38.82
N VAL A 230 -37.57 -36.80 39.42
CA VAL A 230 -38.88 -36.93 38.76
C VAL A 230 -39.17 -35.75 37.82
N ASN A 231 -38.86 -34.52 38.25
CA ASN A 231 -39.08 -33.32 37.45
C ASN A 231 -38.05 -33.16 36.31
N GLU A 232 -36.81 -33.60 36.51
CA GLU A 232 -35.79 -33.61 35.46
C GLU A 232 -36.10 -34.67 34.37
N VAL A 233 -36.60 -35.86 34.76
CA VAL A 233 -37.06 -36.88 33.81
C VAL A 233 -38.17 -36.29 32.93
N LEU A 234 -39.18 -35.66 33.54
CA LEU A 234 -40.27 -35.00 32.82
C LEU A 234 -39.75 -33.89 31.89
N ALA A 235 -38.85 -33.05 32.38
CA ALA A 235 -38.25 -31.96 31.61
C ALA A 235 -37.49 -32.48 30.37
N LEU A 236 -36.70 -33.55 30.54
CA LEU A 236 -35.97 -34.19 29.46
C LEU A 236 -36.90 -34.77 28.39
N GLY A 237 -37.93 -35.52 28.78
CA GLY A 237 -38.86 -36.08 27.80
C GLY A 237 -39.63 -34.99 27.05
N VAL A 238 -40.02 -33.89 27.71
CA VAL A 238 -40.63 -32.72 27.05
C VAL A 238 -39.67 -32.12 26.05
N LEU A 239 -38.43 -31.87 26.45
CA LEU A 239 -37.43 -31.22 25.61
C LEU A 239 -37.08 -32.08 24.40
N LEU A 240 -36.76 -33.35 24.59
CA LEU A 240 -36.41 -34.27 23.51
C LEU A 240 -37.58 -34.46 22.54
N ARG A 241 -38.81 -34.59 23.05
CA ARG A 241 -40.01 -34.69 22.21
C ARG A 241 -40.25 -33.43 21.40
N TYR A 242 -40.11 -32.25 22.00
CA TYR A 242 -40.31 -30.97 21.32
C TYR A 242 -39.34 -30.79 20.14
N TYR A 243 -38.10 -31.27 20.27
CA TYR A 243 -37.12 -31.24 19.17
C TYR A 243 -37.13 -32.49 18.28
N ASN A 244 -38.12 -33.37 18.45
CA ASN A 244 -38.25 -34.63 17.72
C ASN A 244 -36.98 -35.52 17.80
N ILE A 245 -36.39 -35.60 18.99
CA ILE A 245 -35.23 -36.42 19.30
C ILE A 245 -35.70 -37.73 19.93
N SER A 246 -35.36 -38.86 19.32
CA SER A 246 -35.69 -40.19 19.85
C SER A 246 -34.88 -40.51 21.11
N TYR A 247 -35.53 -41.17 22.07
CA TYR A 247 -34.90 -41.60 23.32
C TYR A 247 -35.56 -42.87 23.87
N SER A 248 -34.81 -43.57 24.71
CA SER A 248 -35.26 -44.71 25.51
C SER A 248 -35.38 -44.30 26.98
N TYR A 249 -36.29 -44.92 27.72
CA TYR A 249 -36.49 -44.65 29.14
C TYR A 249 -36.23 -45.92 29.97
N TYR A 250 -35.47 -45.76 31.05
CA TYR A 250 -35.22 -46.81 32.03
C TYR A 250 -35.83 -46.40 33.37
N ASP A 251 -36.53 -47.34 34.01
CA ASP A 251 -37.22 -47.10 35.28
C ASP A 251 -36.24 -47.03 36.48
N GLY A 252 -36.77 -46.95 37.70
CA GLY A 252 -35.96 -46.87 38.92
C GLY A 252 -35.14 -48.13 39.20
N GLN A 253 -35.39 -49.21 38.48
CA GLN A 253 -34.72 -50.50 38.56
C GLN A 253 -33.64 -50.60 37.49
N GLY A 254 -33.67 -49.72 36.48
CA GLY A 254 -32.75 -49.72 35.35
C GLY A 254 -33.21 -50.62 34.21
N GLU A 255 -34.50 -50.97 34.16
CA GLU A 255 -35.08 -51.79 33.10
C GLU A 255 -35.73 -50.89 32.04
N LEU A 256 -35.62 -51.28 30.77
CA LEU A 256 -36.24 -50.56 29.67
C LEU A 256 -37.77 -50.58 29.84
N ALA A 257 -38.38 -49.41 29.94
CA ALA A 257 -39.79 -49.26 30.24
C ALA A 257 -40.47 -48.23 29.32
N GLU A 258 -41.80 -48.24 29.32
CA GLU A 258 -42.57 -47.16 28.71
C GLU A 258 -42.35 -45.87 29.49
N TYR A 259 -42.20 -44.76 28.78
CA TYR A 259 -42.01 -43.46 29.40
C TYR A 259 -43.23 -43.10 30.26
N PRO A 260 -43.07 -42.81 31.57
CA PRO A 260 -44.19 -42.82 32.53
C PRO A 260 -45.06 -41.56 32.46
N TYR A 261 -44.69 -40.58 31.64
CA TYR A 261 -45.39 -39.30 31.54
C TYR A 261 -46.10 -39.14 30.21
N LYS A 262 -47.31 -38.58 30.27
CA LYS A 262 -48.10 -38.21 29.10
C LYS A 262 -47.58 -36.89 28.54
N LEU A 263 -47.03 -36.91 27.33
CA LEU A 263 -46.58 -35.70 26.65
C LEU A 263 -47.73 -35.09 25.86
N ALA A 264 -47.83 -33.76 25.87
CA ALA A 264 -48.78 -33.07 25.01
C ALA A 264 -48.53 -33.41 23.54
N GLU A 265 -49.59 -33.34 22.72
CA GLU A 265 -49.44 -33.42 21.27
C GLU A 265 -48.64 -32.22 20.78
N TYR A 266 -47.71 -32.49 19.86
CA TYR A 266 -46.85 -31.46 19.31
C TYR A 266 -47.70 -30.46 18.49
N PRO A 267 -47.56 -29.14 18.69
CA PRO A 267 -48.27 -28.14 17.91
C PRO A 267 -47.78 -28.03 16.46
#